data_AF-A0A4Q7FDA7-F1
#
_entry.id   AF-A0A4Q7FDA7-F1
#
_cell.length_a   1.000
_cell.length_b   1.000
_cell.length_c   1.000
_cell.angle_alpha   90.00
_cell.angle_beta   90.00
_cell.angle_gamma   90.00
#
_symmetry.space_group_name_H-M   'P 1'
#
loop_
_entity.id
_entity.type
_entity.pdbx_description
1 polymer ?
#
loop_
_entity_poly.entity_id
_entity_poly.type
_entity_poly.pdbx_seq_one_letter_code
_entity_poly.pdbx_strand_id
1 'polypeptide(L)'
;MEAQTVTPWRPPQLTTAIRCLVAIELSKKGWAVAINTPLADKVSRHTLPGCDWTGLLELIQRVRTRVARELGRPVEMISCYEAGYDGFWLRRLLESQGVHT
;
A
#
# COMPACT_ATOMS: atom_id res chain seq x y z
N MET A 1 -3.54 5.37 -44.69
CA MET A 1 -2.39 5.44 -43.76
C MET A 1 -2.83 6.34 -42.62
N GLU A 2 -3.49 5.79 -41.61
CA GLU A 2 -4.01 6.58 -40.48
C GLU A 2 -2.97 6.64 -39.37
N ALA A 3 -2.60 7.87 -38.99
CA ALA A 3 -1.68 8.14 -37.90
C ALA A 3 -2.36 7.79 -36.58
N GLN A 4 -1.83 6.77 -35.89
CA GLN A 4 -2.23 6.47 -34.52
C GLN A 4 -1.80 7.63 -33.62
N THR A 5 -2.79 8.30 -33.02
CA THR A 5 -2.56 9.28 -31.97
C THR A 5 -2.13 8.56 -30.70
N VAL A 6 -0.84 8.70 -30.37
CA VAL A 6 -0.31 8.29 -29.07
C VAL A 6 -0.99 9.12 -27.97
N THR A 7 -1.68 8.44 -27.05
CA THR A 7 -2.20 9.08 -25.84
C THR A 7 -1.04 9.74 -25.09
N PRO A 8 -1.08 11.05 -24.82
CA PRO A 8 0.02 11.70 -24.11
C PRO A 8 0.10 11.14 -22.68
N TRP A 9 1.33 10.88 -22.24
CA TRP A 9 1.62 10.59 -20.83
C TRP A 9 1.04 11.70 -19.97
N ARG A 10 0.01 11.37 -19.18
CA ARG A 10 -0.52 12.27 -18.18
C ARG A 10 0.33 12.09 -16.92
N PRO A 11 1.04 13.12 -16.45
CA PRO A 11 1.72 13.03 -15.16
C PRO A 11 0.67 12.73 -14.07
N PRO A 12 1.00 11.90 -13.07
CA PRO A 12 0.09 11.62 -11.97
C PRO A 12 -0.32 12.96 -11.37
N GLN A 13 -1.62 13.20 -11.31
CA GLN A 13 -2.18 14.40 -10.72
C GLN A 13 -1.58 14.53 -9.32
N LEU A 14 -1.10 15.74 -8.97
CA LEU A 14 -0.62 16.01 -7.62
C LEU A 14 -1.80 15.80 -6.68
N THR A 15 -1.92 14.60 -6.12
CA THR A 15 -3.05 14.26 -5.26
C THR A 15 -2.94 15.13 -4.01
N THR A 16 -4.05 15.74 -3.60
CA THR A 16 -4.14 16.37 -2.28
C THR A 16 -4.02 15.34 -1.15
N ALA A 17 -4.01 14.05 -1.47
CA ALA A 17 -3.79 12.95 -0.54
C ALA A 17 -2.32 12.79 -0.12
N ILE A 18 -2.14 12.38 1.12
CA ILE A 18 -0.87 11.93 1.69
C ILE A 18 -0.62 10.49 1.26
N ARG A 19 0.56 10.21 0.72
CA ARG A 19 0.96 8.84 0.36
C ARG A 19 1.70 8.15 1.49
N CYS A 20 1.28 6.94 1.79
CA CYS A 20 1.98 6.02 2.69
C CYS A 20 2.31 4.75 1.92
N LEU A 21 3.55 4.27 2.08
CA LEU A 21 4.03 3.08 1.36
C LEU A 21 3.98 1.87 2.28
N VAL A 22 3.58 0.72 1.73
CA VAL A 22 3.64 -0.58 2.40
C VAL A 22 4.43 -1.57 1.54
N ALA A 23 5.34 -2.30 2.18
CA ALA A 23 6.08 -3.40 1.58
C ALA A 23 5.84 -4.67 2.40
N ILE A 24 5.57 -5.79 1.71
CA ILE A 24 5.09 -7.03 2.31
C ILE A 24 5.93 -8.21 1.80
N GLU A 25 6.55 -8.91 2.73
CA GLU A 25 7.20 -10.20 2.48
C GLU A 25 6.34 -11.33 3.06
N LEU A 26 5.90 -12.24 2.19
CA LEU A 26 4.97 -13.32 2.48
C LEU A 26 5.71 -14.66 2.61
N SER A 27 5.66 -15.24 3.80
CA SER A 27 6.06 -16.63 4.01
C SER A 27 4.97 -17.41 4.75
N LYS A 28 5.02 -18.75 4.68
CA LYS A 28 4.14 -19.62 5.47
C LYS A 28 4.37 -19.49 6.98
N LYS A 29 5.57 -19.06 7.41
CA LYS A 29 5.93 -18.93 8.83
C LYS A 29 5.47 -17.61 9.43
N GLY A 30 5.30 -16.59 8.60
CA GLY A 30 5.02 -15.23 9.05
C GLY A 30 5.20 -14.23 7.92
N TRP A 31 4.57 -13.08 8.06
CA TRP A 31 4.69 -11.96 7.14
C TRP A 31 5.47 -10.83 7.78
N ALA A 32 6.43 -10.27 7.04
CA ALA A 32 7.08 -9.03 7.42
C ALA A 32 6.40 -7.89 6.67
N VAL A 33 5.95 -6.87 7.40
CA VAL A 33 5.28 -5.70 6.85
C VAL A 33 6.06 -4.45 7.25
N ALA A 34 6.55 -3.71 6.26
CA ALA A 34 7.21 -2.43 6.44
C ALA A 34 6.30 -1.30 5.97
N ILE A 35 6.17 -0.24 6.76
CA ILE A 35 5.30 0.89 6.46
C ILE A 35 6.09 2.20 6.58
N ASN A 36 6.06 2.99 5.52
CA ASN A 36 6.61 4.34 5.49
C ASN A 36 5.47 5.36 5.50
N THR A 37 5.53 6.31 6.43
CA THR A 37 4.57 7.42 6.54
C THR A 37 5.32 8.72 6.74
N PRO A 38 4.75 9.87 6.36
CA PRO A 38 5.37 11.17 6.64
C PRO A 38 5.32 11.59 8.11
N LEU A 39 4.75 10.77 9.01
CA LEU A 39 4.71 11.08 10.44
C LEU A 39 6.02 10.79 11.18
N ALA A 40 6.93 10.03 10.56
CA ALA A 40 8.18 9.62 11.18
C ALA A 40 9.28 9.41 10.14
N ASP A 41 10.52 9.77 10.48
CA ASP A 41 11.69 9.57 9.61
C ASP A 41 12.07 8.09 9.45
N LYS A 42 11.59 7.23 10.36
CA LYS A 42 11.89 5.79 10.36
C LYS A 42 10.70 4.98 9.84
N VAL A 43 11.02 3.99 9.00
CA VAL A 43 10.07 2.96 8.56
C VAL A 43 9.67 2.09 9.76
N SER A 44 8.37 1.91 9.99
CA SER A 44 7.87 0.98 11.00
C SER A 44 7.84 -0.44 10.42
N ARG A 45 8.18 -1.43 11.24
CA ARG A 45 8.17 -2.84 10.85
C ARG A 45 7.30 -3.66 11.79
N HIS A 46 6.51 -4.54 11.21
CA HIS A 46 5.55 -5.39 11.89
C HIS A 46 5.73 -6.84 11.42
N THR A 47 5.49 -7.79 12.33
CA THR A 47 5.46 -9.21 12.01
C THR A 47 4.06 -9.72 12.27
N LEU A 48 3.47 -10.38 11.30
CA LEU A 48 2.17 -11.03 11.40
C LEU A 48 2.32 -12.55 11.24
N PRO A 49 1.42 -13.36 11.82
CA PRO A 49 1.33 -14.77 11.46
C PRO A 49 1.14 -14.94 9.95
N GLY A 50 1.63 -16.07 9.41
CA GLY A 50 1.41 -16.39 7.99
C GLY A 50 -0.09 -16.54 7.71
N CYS A 51 -0.52 -16.09 6.52
CA CYS A 51 -1.93 -16.11 6.10
C CYS A 51 -2.88 -15.23 6.94
N ASP A 52 -2.37 -14.32 7.78
CA ASP A 52 -3.18 -13.38 8.54
C ASP A 52 -3.61 -12.16 7.70
N TRP A 53 -4.50 -12.42 6.74
CA TRP A 53 -5.06 -11.40 5.86
C TRP A 53 -5.79 -10.30 6.65
N THR A 54 -6.55 -10.68 7.67
CA THR A 54 -7.31 -9.75 8.51
C THR A 54 -6.37 -8.82 9.28
N GLY A 55 -5.35 -9.36 9.95
CA GLY A 55 -4.38 -8.57 10.69
C GLY A 55 -3.60 -7.59 9.80
N LEU A 56 -3.32 -7.97 8.55
CA LEU A 56 -2.72 -7.08 7.56
C LEU A 56 -3.64 -5.90 7.22
N LEU A 57 -4.91 -6.16 6.92
CA LEU A 57 -5.88 -5.12 6.59
C LEU A 57 -6.12 -4.18 7.78
N GLU A 58 -6.24 -4.72 8.99
CA GLU A 58 -6.34 -3.91 10.21
C GLU A 58 -5.11 -3.03 10.41
N LEU A 59 -3.90 -3.56 10.19
CA LEU A 59 -2.68 -2.77 10.29
C LEU A 59 -2.67 -1.60 9.30
N ILE A 60 -3.03 -1.86 8.04
CA ILE A 60 -3.12 -0.83 6.99
C ILE A 60 -4.15 0.24 7.38
N GLN A 61 -5.33 -0.16 7.85
CA GLN A 61 -6.39 0.78 8.23
C GLN A 61 -6.00 1.60 9.47
N ARG A 62 -5.38 0.99 10.49
CA ARG A 62 -4.86 1.72 11.66
C ARG A 62 -3.88 2.82 11.25
N VAL A 63 -2.96 2.52 10.32
CA VAL A 63 -2.02 3.52 9.80
C VAL A 63 -2.75 4.60 9.02
N ARG A 64 -3.63 4.22 8.09
CA ARG A 64 -4.41 5.15 7.26
C ARG A 64 -5.18 6.15 8.14
N THR A 65 -5.91 5.66 9.14
CA THR A 65 -6.67 6.49 10.08
C THR A 65 -5.76 7.40 10.91
N ARG A 66 -4.63 6.88 11.41
CA ARG A 66 -3.68 7.69 12.17
C ARG A 66 -3.14 8.83 11.32
N VAL A 67 -2.63 8.55 10.13
CA VAL A 67 -2.05 9.59 9.24
C VAL A 67 -3.10 10.61 8.83
N ALA A 68 -4.32 10.17 8.51
CA ALA A 68 -5.40 11.07 8.13
C ALA A 68 -5.78 12.02 9.29
N ARG A 69 -5.82 11.50 10.52
CA ARG A 69 -6.11 12.29 11.73
C ARG A 69 -5.02 13.31 12.01
N GLU A 70 -3.75 12.89 11.99
CA GLU A 70 -2.62 13.77 12.35
C GLU A 70 -2.36 14.87 11.30
N LEU A 71 -2.62 14.60 10.01
CA LEU A 71 -2.32 15.54 8.93
C LEU A 71 -3.55 16.23 8.33
N GLY A 72 -4.75 15.89 8.78
CA GLY A 72 -6.01 16.52 8.33
C GLY A 72 -6.28 16.37 6.83
N ARG A 73 -5.73 15.34 6.19
CA ARG A 73 -5.78 15.12 4.73
C ARG A 73 -6.12 13.66 4.41
N PRO A 74 -6.76 13.38 3.26
CA PRO A 74 -6.98 12.00 2.83
C PRO A 74 -5.65 11.26 2.65
N VAL A 75 -5.66 9.94 2.87
CA VAL A 75 -4.46 9.10 2.81
C VAL A 75 -4.62 8.02 1.76
N GLU A 76 -3.65 7.97 0.86
CA GLU A 76 -3.48 6.92 -0.14
C GLU A 76 -2.46 5.91 0.38
N MET A 77 -2.86 4.63 0.42
CA MET A 77 -1.96 3.53 0.79
C MET A 77 -1.49 2.87 -0.50
N ILE A 78 -0.18 2.76 -0.68
CA ILE A 78 0.44 2.20 -1.88
C ILE A 78 1.30 1.00 -1.50
N SER A 79 1.00 -0.17 -2.06
CA SER A 79 1.81 -1.36 -1.98
C SER A 79 2.94 -1.27 -3.00
N CYS A 80 4.19 -1.13 -2.55
CA CYS A 80 5.34 -0.95 -3.45
C CYS A 80 6.18 -2.22 -3.65
N TYR A 81 5.92 -3.26 -2.84
CA TYR A 81 6.62 -4.53 -2.93
C TYR A 81 5.78 -5.66 -2.30
N GLU A 82 5.57 -6.73 -3.07
CA GLU A 82 4.91 -7.96 -2.64
C GLU A 82 5.77 -9.13 -3.10
N ALA A 83 6.41 -9.82 -2.15
CA ALA A 83 7.21 -11.00 -2.45
C ALA A 83 6.74 -12.22 -1.68
N GLY A 84 6.76 -13.37 -2.33
CA GLY A 84 6.51 -14.66 -1.69
C GLY A 84 5.18 -15.31 -2.06
N TYR A 85 4.76 -16.26 -1.22
CA TYR A 85 3.62 -17.13 -1.47
C TYR A 85 2.32 -16.30 -1.51
N ASP A 86 1.48 -16.49 -2.53
CA ASP A 86 0.18 -15.82 -2.72
C ASP A 86 0.18 -14.32 -3.10
N GLY A 87 1.30 -13.73 -3.54
CA GLY A 87 1.34 -12.31 -3.96
C GLY A 87 0.27 -11.90 -5.00
N PHE A 88 -0.11 -12.81 -5.90
CA PHE A 88 -1.18 -12.57 -6.86
C PHE A 88 -2.57 -12.35 -6.22
N TRP A 89 -2.89 -13.11 -5.17
CA TRP A 89 -4.16 -12.98 -4.45
C TRP A 89 -4.13 -11.81 -3.45
N LEU A 90 -2.95 -11.56 -2.86
CA LEU A 90 -2.74 -10.39 -2.01
C LEU A 90 -3.06 -9.10 -2.76
N ARG A 91 -2.51 -8.90 -3.97
CA ARG A 91 -2.79 -7.70 -4.76
C ARG A 91 -4.29 -7.45 -4.92
N ARG A 92 -5.06 -8.47 -5.28
CA ARG A 92 -6.52 -8.35 -5.46
C ARG A 92 -7.24 -7.98 -4.17
N LEU A 93 -6.82 -8.59 -3.05
CA LEU A 93 -7.35 -8.23 -1.74
C LEU A 93 -7.05 -6.77 -1.43
N LEU A 94 -5.81 -6.33 -1.62
CA LEU A 94 -5.37 -4.95 -1.37
C LEU A 94 -6.11 -3.94 -2.25
N GLU A 95 -6.23 -4.21 -3.55
CA GLU A 95 -6.99 -3.38 -4.49
C GLU A 95 -8.46 -3.23 -4.05
N SER A 96 -9.09 -4.31 -3.58
CA SER A 96 -10.47 -4.27 -3.06
C SER A 96 -10.63 -3.37 -1.82
N GLN A 97 -9.54 -3.08 -1.12
CA GLN A 97 -9.49 -2.21 0.07
C GLN A 97 -8.94 -0.81 -0.25
N GLY A 98 -8.81 -0.48 -1.54
CA GLY A 98 -8.28 0.81 -2.00
C GLY A 98 -6.80 0.99 -1.69
N VAL A 99 -6.03 -0.10 -1.63
CA VAL A 99 -4.57 -0.07 -1.59
C VAL A 99 -4.08 -0.33 -3.00
N HIS A 100 -3.41 0.65 -3.59
CA HIS A 100 -2.97 0.61 -4.99
C HIS A 100 -1.57 -0.02 -5.11
N THR A 101 -1.28 -0.69 -6.24
CA THR A 101 0.07 -1.17 -6.61
C THR A 101 0.66 -0.35 -7.75
#